data_AF-A0A8X7CQI7-F1
#
_entry.id   AF-A0A8X7CQI7-F1
#
_cell.length_a   1.000
_cell.length_b   1.000
_cell.length_c   1.000
_cell.angle_alpha   90.00
_cell.angle_beta   90.00
_cell.angle_gamma   90.00
#
_symmetry.space_group_name_H-M   'P 1'
#
loop_
_entity.id
_entity.type
_entity.pdbx_description
1 polymer ?
#
loop_
_entity_poly.entity_id
_entity_poly.type
_entity_poly.pdbx_seq_one_letter_code
_entity_poly.pdbx_strand_id
1 'polypeptide(L)'
;MSWKMKRDLHKAQELLQMEVKTLPSACPTRWWSTLKLVKRFLENQLPICKTLLEYPNKKHLMLEGNEISALEDFTTATELLEDITSSLSGEQYTTASAVLPLYMKIKNNLQNKDEDSSLLKSIKSEILESLNKYESHPMSSNLQLSTLCDPRFRLNFIESPEEVKKLAVAKMRNIYTTQKTSNPDNFENIKTRTKEQNK
;
A
#
# COMPACT_ATOMS: atom_id res chain seq x y z
N MET A 1 -2.46 -26.57 -11.64
CA MET A 1 -1.37 -27.56 -11.82
C MET A 1 -1.88 -28.95 -11.42
N SER A 2 -1.71 -29.97 -12.26
CA SER A 2 -2.11 -31.36 -11.93
C SER A 2 -1.32 -31.87 -10.73
N TRP A 3 -1.90 -32.79 -9.94
CA TRP A 3 -1.20 -33.42 -8.80
C TRP A 3 0.12 -34.07 -9.21
N LYS A 4 0.16 -34.63 -10.44
CA LYS A 4 1.38 -35.20 -11.03
C LYS A 4 2.49 -34.15 -11.21
N MET A 5 2.17 -33.00 -11.80
CA MET A 5 3.12 -31.89 -11.96
C MET A 5 3.58 -31.30 -10.62
N LYS A 6 2.69 -31.22 -9.62
CA LYS A 6 3.08 -30.76 -8.27
C LYS A 6 4.11 -31.69 -7.65
N ARG A 7 3.87 -33.00 -7.75
CA ARG A 7 4.81 -34.03 -7.26
C ARG A 7 6.15 -33.94 -7.99
N ASP A 8 6.13 -33.78 -9.31
CA ASP A 8 7.36 -33.72 -10.10
C ASP A 8 8.15 -32.40 -9.86
N LEU A 9 7.46 -31.30 -9.55
CA LEU A 9 8.07 -30.06 -9.04
C LEU A 9 8.77 -30.28 -7.69
N HIS A 10 8.12 -30.96 -6.75
CA HIS A 10 8.73 -31.26 -5.44
C HIS A 10 10.00 -32.12 -5.61
N LYS A 11 9.95 -33.14 -6.47
CA LYS A 11 11.13 -33.94 -6.81
C LYS A 11 12.24 -33.10 -7.43
N ALA A 12 11.91 -32.16 -8.31
CA ALA A 12 12.88 -31.26 -8.89
C ALA A 12 13.53 -30.34 -7.83
N GLN A 13 12.76 -29.84 -6.87
CA GLN A 13 13.26 -29.06 -5.72
C GLN A 13 14.20 -29.88 -4.83
N GLU A 14 13.81 -31.11 -4.48
CA GLU A 14 14.64 -32.03 -3.68
C GLU A 14 15.98 -32.33 -4.36
N LEU A 15 15.95 -32.60 -5.67
CA LEU A 15 17.17 -32.86 -6.46
C LEU A 15 18.12 -31.65 -6.52
N LEU A 16 17.57 -30.43 -6.44
CA LEU A 16 18.33 -29.18 -6.43
C LEU A 16 18.67 -28.70 -5.02
N GLN A 17 18.37 -29.49 -3.98
CA GLN A 17 18.58 -29.15 -2.57
C GLN A 17 17.90 -27.83 -2.16
N MET A 18 16.75 -27.53 -2.78
CA MET A 18 15.95 -26.34 -2.50
C MET A 18 14.82 -26.67 -1.52
N GLU A 19 14.31 -25.63 -0.85
CA GLU A 19 13.13 -25.79 0.01
C GLU A 19 11.91 -26.22 -0.82
N VAL A 20 11.25 -27.31 -0.40
CA VAL A 20 10.10 -27.88 -1.11
C VAL A 20 8.88 -26.99 -0.91
N LYS A 21 8.47 -26.28 -1.97
CA LYS A 21 7.36 -25.32 -1.94
C LYS A 21 6.41 -25.51 -3.11
N THR A 22 5.13 -25.36 -2.84
CA THR A 22 4.11 -25.33 -3.89
C THR A 22 3.98 -23.92 -4.50
N LEU A 23 3.65 -23.86 -5.79
CA LEU A 23 3.22 -22.62 -6.42
C LEU A 23 1.81 -22.24 -5.93
N PRO A 24 1.61 -21.02 -5.39
CA PRO A 24 0.29 -20.56 -4.98
C PRO A 24 -0.60 -20.34 -6.22
N SER A 25 -1.91 -20.28 -6.01
CA SER A 25 -2.82 -19.83 -7.08
C SER A 25 -2.89 -18.31 -7.09
N ALA A 26 -2.86 -17.71 -8.29
CA ALA A 26 -3.28 -16.34 -8.48
C ALA A 26 -4.82 -16.27 -8.45
N CYS A 27 -5.34 -15.17 -7.93
CA CYS A 27 -6.75 -14.85 -7.80
C CYS A 27 -6.96 -13.41 -8.31
N PRO A 28 -7.72 -13.19 -9.39
CA PRO A 28 -7.86 -11.86 -10.01
C PRO A 28 -8.40 -10.78 -9.06
N THR A 29 -9.24 -11.15 -8.09
CA THR A 29 -9.86 -10.21 -7.14
C THR A 29 -8.94 -9.86 -5.97
N ARG A 30 -7.78 -10.48 -5.86
CA ARG A 30 -6.87 -10.37 -4.72
C ARG A 30 -5.46 -10.13 -5.24
N TRP A 31 -5.15 -8.88 -5.58
CA TRP A 31 -3.95 -8.50 -6.34
C TRP A 31 -2.63 -9.06 -5.78
N TRP A 32 -2.50 -9.18 -4.45
CA TRP A 32 -1.32 -9.76 -3.80
C TRP A 32 -1.10 -11.26 -4.07
N SER A 33 -2.14 -11.98 -4.50
CA SER A 33 -1.99 -13.39 -4.87
C SER A 33 -1.15 -13.55 -6.14
N THR A 34 -1.25 -12.62 -7.08
CA THR A 34 -0.39 -12.57 -8.28
C THR A 34 1.04 -12.28 -7.88
N LEU A 35 1.28 -11.27 -7.02
CA LEU A 35 2.62 -10.95 -6.52
C LEU A 35 3.26 -12.16 -5.81
N LYS A 36 2.51 -12.86 -4.96
CA LYS A 36 2.99 -14.08 -4.27
C LYS A 36 3.33 -15.20 -5.24
N LEU A 37 2.56 -15.36 -6.32
CA LEU A 37 2.88 -16.33 -7.37
C LEU A 37 4.17 -15.95 -8.09
N VAL A 38 4.33 -14.69 -8.48
CA VAL A 38 5.53 -14.20 -9.16
C VAL A 38 6.77 -14.38 -8.29
N LYS A 39 6.73 -13.94 -7.01
CA LYS A 39 7.83 -14.15 -6.05
C LYS A 39 8.21 -15.63 -5.94
N ARG A 40 7.21 -16.52 -5.77
CA ARG A 40 7.48 -17.97 -5.67
C ARG A 40 8.02 -18.56 -6.98
N PHE A 41 7.57 -18.06 -8.12
CA PHE A 41 8.06 -18.48 -9.43
C PHE A 41 9.54 -18.12 -9.60
N LEU A 42 9.91 -16.85 -9.31
CA LEU A 42 11.29 -16.39 -9.40
C LEU A 42 12.22 -17.20 -8.47
N GLU A 43 11.79 -17.47 -7.24
CA GLU A 43 12.53 -18.33 -6.29
C GLU A 43 12.75 -19.77 -6.81
N ASN A 44 11.85 -20.29 -7.66
CA ASN A 44 11.83 -21.70 -8.07
C ASN A 44 12.02 -21.88 -9.59
N GLN A 45 12.62 -20.90 -10.26
CA GLN A 45 12.76 -20.91 -11.71
C GLN A 45 13.44 -22.18 -12.22
N LEU A 46 14.53 -22.61 -11.59
CA LEU A 46 15.28 -23.82 -11.98
C LEU A 46 14.44 -25.11 -11.84
N PRO A 47 13.84 -25.43 -10.67
CA PRO A 47 12.93 -26.56 -10.55
C PRO A 47 11.77 -26.52 -11.54
N ILE A 48 11.17 -25.35 -11.75
CA ILE A 48 10.04 -25.18 -12.67
C ILE A 48 10.46 -25.46 -14.11
N CYS A 49 11.60 -24.91 -14.57
CA CYS A 49 12.15 -25.21 -15.88
C CYS A 49 12.38 -26.72 -16.07
N LYS A 50 13.00 -27.37 -15.08
CA LYS A 50 13.21 -28.82 -15.09
C LYS A 50 11.90 -29.59 -15.23
N THR A 51 10.89 -29.23 -14.43
CA THR A 51 9.56 -29.85 -14.53
C THR A 51 8.92 -29.58 -15.88
N LEU A 52 8.98 -28.37 -16.43
CA LEU A 52 8.36 -28.04 -17.72
C LEU A 52 8.99 -28.79 -18.90
N LEU A 53 10.29 -29.10 -18.86
CA LEU A 53 10.97 -29.88 -19.88
C LEU A 53 10.42 -31.31 -20.01
N GLU A 54 9.90 -31.89 -18.92
CA GLU A 54 9.28 -33.22 -18.90
C GLU A 54 7.86 -33.23 -19.51
N TYR A 55 7.27 -32.06 -19.77
CA TYR A 55 5.89 -31.91 -20.26
C TYR A 55 5.86 -31.15 -21.61
N PRO A 56 5.96 -31.83 -22.76
CA PRO A 56 6.02 -31.20 -24.09
C PRO A 56 4.89 -30.20 -24.37
N ASN A 57 3.66 -30.53 -23.93
CA ASN A 57 2.47 -29.70 -24.12
C ASN A 57 2.47 -28.41 -23.27
N LYS A 58 3.45 -28.25 -22.37
CA LYS A 58 3.57 -27.12 -21.44
C LYS A 58 4.87 -26.32 -21.62
N LYS A 59 5.68 -26.65 -22.63
CA LYS A 59 6.91 -25.91 -22.95
C LYS A 59 6.68 -24.43 -23.24
N HIS A 60 5.52 -24.07 -23.80
CA HIS A 60 5.13 -22.67 -24.03
C HIS A 60 4.97 -21.83 -22.75
N LEU A 61 5.03 -22.44 -21.56
CA LEU A 61 5.00 -21.75 -20.27
C LEU A 61 6.41 -21.42 -19.73
N MET A 62 7.47 -21.83 -20.44
CA MET A 62 8.83 -21.43 -20.08
C MET A 62 9.01 -19.97 -20.44
N LEU A 63 9.39 -19.16 -19.45
CA LEU A 63 9.64 -17.74 -19.65
C LEU A 63 11.03 -17.50 -20.23
N GLU A 64 11.10 -16.54 -21.13
CA GLU A 64 12.36 -16.02 -21.68
C GLU A 64 13.01 -15.03 -20.71
N GLY A 65 14.30 -14.71 -20.93
CA GLY A 65 15.06 -13.79 -20.07
C GLY A 65 14.38 -12.43 -19.91
N ASN A 66 13.83 -11.87 -20.99
CA ASN A 66 13.12 -10.59 -20.95
C ASN A 66 11.83 -10.67 -20.11
N GLU A 67 11.11 -11.79 -20.16
CA GLU A 67 9.90 -12.00 -19.37
C GLU A 67 10.24 -12.16 -17.88
N ILE A 68 11.36 -12.81 -17.57
CA ILE A 68 11.86 -12.94 -16.19
C ILE A 68 12.23 -11.55 -15.65
N SER A 69 12.99 -10.76 -16.41
CA SER A 69 13.32 -9.38 -15.99
C SER A 69 12.08 -8.51 -15.81
N ALA A 70 11.05 -8.69 -16.65
CA ALA A 70 9.78 -7.99 -16.47
C ALA A 70 9.07 -8.38 -15.16
N LEU A 71 9.14 -9.65 -14.74
CA LEU A 71 8.62 -10.10 -13.46
C LEU A 71 9.42 -9.57 -12.26
N GLU A 72 10.74 -9.44 -12.40
CA GLU A 72 11.61 -8.82 -11.40
C GLU A 72 11.28 -7.33 -11.24
N ASP A 73 11.11 -6.60 -12.35
CA ASP A 73 10.69 -5.20 -12.36
C ASP A 73 9.32 -5.03 -11.68
N PHE A 74 8.35 -5.88 -12.03
CA PHE A 74 7.02 -5.87 -11.41
C PHE A 74 7.09 -6.13 -9.90
N THR A 75 7.88 -7.10 -9.48
CA THR A 75 8.05 -7.45 -8.05
C THR A 75 8.67 -6.27 -7.30
N THR A 76 9.71 -5.66 -7.87
CA THR A 76 10.42 -4.50 -7.30
C THR A 76 9.49 -3.30 -7.12
N ALA A 77 8.66 -2.99 -8.12
CA ALA A 77 7.73 -1.86 -8.05
C ALA A 77 6.61 -2.06 -7.01
N THR A 78 6.17 -3.31 -6.82
CA THR A 78 4.98 -3.63 -6.01
C THR A 78 5.29 -4.06 -4.58
N GLU A 79 6.55 -4.35 -4.24
CA GLU A 79 6.95 -4.79 -2.91
C GLU A 79 6.61 -3.76 -1.82
N LEU A 80 6.94 -2.48 -2.03
CA LEU A 80 6.57 -1.43 -1.09
C LEU A 80 5.03 -1.33 -0.90
N LEU A 81 4.27 -1.54 -1.96
CA LEU A 81 2.80 -1.50 -1.89
C LEU A 81 2.24 -2.66 -1.07
N GLU A 82 2.86 -3.84 -1.12
CA GLU A 82 2.47 -4.99 -0.29
C GLU A 82 2.59 -4.64 1.21
N ASP A 83 3.73 -4.07 1.61
CA ASP A 83 3.97 -3.68 3.01
C ASP A 83 3.00 -2.61 3.50
N ILE A 84 2.76 -1.59 2.66
CA ILE A 84 1.88 -0.48 2.99
C ILE A 84 0.44 -0.95 3.10
N THR A 85 -0.03 -1.77 2.15
CA THR A 85 -1.41 -2.26 2.16
C THR A 85 -1.65 -3.24 3.31
N SER A 86 -0.66 -4.06 3.66
CA SER A 86 -0.71 -4.88 4.88
C SER A 86 -0.86 -4.00 6.12
N SER A 87 -0.08 -2.91 6.21
CA SER A 87 -0.17 -1.93 7.29
C SER A 87 -1.45 -1.09 7.28
N LEU A 88 -2.17 -1.00 6.15
CA LEU A 88 -3.46 -0.30 6.06
C LEU A 88 -4.66 -1.22 6.29
N SER A 89 -4.46 -2.54 6.21
CA SER A 89 -5.53 -3.54 6.36
C SER A 89 -5.88 -3.81 7.83
N GLY A 90 -5.29 -3.09 8.78
CA GLY A 90 -5.61 -3.21 10.19
C GLY A 90 -6.95 -2.56 10.54
N GLU A 91 -7.84 -3.31 11.17
CA GLU A 91 -9.16 -2.82 11.62
C GLU A 91 -9.12 -2.15 13.00
N GLN A 92 -8.08 -2.44 13.79
CA GLN A 92 -7.99 -2.03 15.20
C GLN A 92 -7.46 -0.60 15.43
N TYR A 93 -7.08 0.13 14.38
CA TYR A 93 -6.53 1.48 14.49
C TYR A 93 -6.98 2.40 13.36
N THR A 94 -7.00 3.70 13.63
CA THR A 94 -7.28 4.72 12.61
C THR A 94 -6.15 4.76 11.58
N THR A 95 -6.49 4.44 10.33
CA THR A 95 -5.56 4.42 9.19
C THR A 95 -5.56 5.73 8.41
N ALA A 96 -6.63 6.53 8.50
CA ALA A 96 -6.80 7.76 7.73
C ALA A 96 -5.64 8.78 7.93
N SER A 97 -5.13 8.91 9.15
CA SER A 97 -3.99 9.78 9.47
C SER A 97 -2.65 9.28 8.93
N ALA A 98 -2.53 7.98 8.65
CA ALA A 98 -1.31 7.38 8.09
C ALA A 98 -1.26 7.46 6.56
N VAL A 99 -2.40 7.71 5.90
CA VAL A 99 -2.50 7.74 4.43
C VAL A 99 -1.56 8.79 3.82
N LEU A 100 -1.50 10.01 4.37
CA LEU A 100 -0.62 11.07 3.85
C LEU A 100 0.88 10.74 4.02
N PRO A 101 1.37 10.35 5.22
CA PRO A 101 2.74 9.86 5.39
C PRO A 101 3.11 8.72 4.44
N LEU A 102 2.20 7.77 4.22
CA LEU A 102 2.43 6.62 3.35
C LEU A 102 2.41 6.99 1.88
N TYR A 103 1.51 7.89 1.47
CA TYR A 103 1.51 8.46 0.13
C TYR A 103 2.85 9.15 -0.19
N MET A 104 3.36 9.97 0.72
CA MET A 104 4.67 10.61 0.56
C MET A 104 5.80 9.57 0.48
N LYS A 105 5.75 8.50 1.28
CA LYS A 105 6.70 7.39 1.21
C LYS A 105 6.67 6.69 -0.15
N ILE A 106 5.47 6.43 -0.69
CA ILE A 106 5.28 5.83 -2.02
C ILE A 106 5.86 6.75 -3.09
N LYS A 107 5.53 8.05 -3.04
CA LYS A 107 5.99 9.06 -3.99
C LYS A 107 7.51 9.11 -4.05
N ASN A 108 8.18 9.10 -2.89
CA ASN A 108 9.64 9.14 -2.81
C ASN A 108 10.31 7.85 -3.30
N ASN A 109 9.71 6.68 -3.04
CA ASN A 109 10.32 5.40 -3.39
C ASN A 109 10.13 5.04 -4.88
N LEU A 110 8.98 5.39 -5.46
CA LEU A 110 8.65 5.14 -6.86
C LEU A 110 9.15 6.26 -7.80
N GLN A 111 10.04 7.14 -7.34
CA GLN A 111 10.74 8.03 -8.27
C GLN A 111 11.58 7.20 -9.26
N ASN A 112 11.60 7.65 -10.52
CA ASN A 112 12.41 7.04 -11.57
C ASN A 112 13.89 7.28 -11.25
N LYS A 113 14.68 6.21 -11.34
CA LYS A 113 16.14 6.23 -11.22
C LYS A 113 16.74 5.97 -12.60
N ASP A 114 17.93 6.48 -12.86
CA ASP A 114 18.57 6.31 -14.17
C ASP A 114 18.78 4.83 -14.53
N GLU A 115 19.17 4.03 -13.54
CA GLU A 115 19.39 2.58 -13.62
C GLU A 115 18.11 1.75 -13.83
N ASP A 116 16.91 2.33 -13.64
CA ASP A 116 15.68 1.56 -13.78
C ASP A 116 15.44 1.21 -15.27
N SER A 117 14.92 0.00 -15.50
CA SER A 117 14.47 -0.42 -16.84
C SER A 117 13.34 0.48 -17.36
N SER A 118 13.13 0.48 -18.68
CA SER A 118 12.02 1.23 -19.30
C SER A 118 10.66 0.76 -18.77
N LEU A 119 10.51 -0.55 -18.56
CA LEU A 119 9.29 -1.13 -18.01
C LEU A 119 9.07 -0.71 -16.55
N LEU A 120 10.12 -0.77 -15.72
CA LEU A 120 10.04 -0.37 -14.32
C LEU A 120 9.65 1.12 -14.19
N LYS A 121 10.24 2.00 -15.00
CA LYS A 121 9.88 3.43 -15.07
C LYS A 121 8.41 3.63 -15.47
N SER A 122 7.91 2.82 -16.41
CA SER A 122 6.50 2.85 -16.82
C SER A 122 5.58 2.42 -15.69
N ILE A 123 5.89 1.31 -15.01
CA ILE A 123 5.09 0.80 -13.88
C ILE A 123 5.06 1.82 -12.74
N LYS A 124 6.21 2.38 -12.38
CA LYS A 124 6.31 3.43 -11.34
C LYS A 124 5.44 4.63 -11.67
N SER A 125 5.53 5.13 -12.90
CA SER A 125 4.74 6.28 -13.37
C SER A 125 3.24 6.00 -13.30
N GLU A 126 2.80 4.84 -13.78
CA GLU A 126 1.38 4.43 -13.76
C GLU A 126 0.83 4.34 -12.31
N ILE A 127 1.62 3.76 -11.40
CA ILE A 127 1.25 3.69 -9.99
C ILE A 127 1.10 5.09 -9.41
N LEU A 128 2.08 5.98 -9.64
CA LEU A 128 2.03 7.35 -9.12
C LEU A 128 0.85 8.12 -9.69
N GLU A 129 0.57 7.98 -10.99
CA GLU A 129 -0.57 8.61 -11.65
C GLU A 129 -1.89 8.19 -11.02
N SER A 130 -2.06 6.89 -10.74
CA SER A 130 -3.25 6.37 -10.07
C SER A 130 -3.47 6.92 -8.65
N LEU A 131 -2.40 7.38 -7.99
CA LEU A 131 -2.41 7.91 -6.63
C LEU A 131 -2.53 9.44 -6.58
N ASN A 132 -2.43 10.15 -7.69
CA ASN A 132 -2.55 11.62 -7.74
C ASN A 132 -3.90 12.14 -7.20
N LYS A 133 -4.94 11.28 -7.17
CA LYS A 133 -6.22 11.60 -6.52
C LYS A 133 -6.08 12.05 -5.05
N TYR A 134 -5.03 11.63 -4.34
CA TYR A 134 -4.77 12.03 -2.96
C TYR A 134 -4.23 13.45 -2.82
N GLU A 135 -3.74 14.05 -3.91
CA GLU A 135 -3.34 15.47 -3.95
C GLU A 135 -4.55 16.39 -4.24
N SER A 136 -5.63 15.84 -4.82
CA SER A 136 -6.81 16.62 -5.17
C SER A 136 -7.56 17.18 -3.96
N HIS A 137 -8.05 18.42 -4.08
CA HIS A 137 -8.94 19.03 -3.08
C HIS A 137 -10.34 18.43 -3.26
N PRO A 138 -11.07 18.02 -2.18
CA PRO A 138 -10.78 18.19 -0.75
C PRO A 138 -10.07 17.03 -0.06
N MET A 139 -9.66 16.01 -0.81
CA MET A 139 -9.02 14.82 -0.25
C MET A 139 -7.73 15.17 0.47
N SER A 140 -6.84 15.94 -0.17
CA SER A 140 -5.57 16.39 0.42
C SER A 140 -5.76 17.14 1.74
N SER A 141 -6.72 18.07 1.81
CA SER A 141 -7.00 18.82 3.04
C SER A 141 -7.53 17.93 4.17
N ASN A 142 -8.39 16.97 3.84
CA ASN A 142 -8.90 16.03 4.85
C ASN A 142 -7.81 15.12 5.37
N LEU A 143 -6.89 14.66 4.51
CA LEU A 143 -5.74 13.87 4.91
C LEU A 143 -4.76 14.68 5.76
N GLN A 144 -4.46 15.93 5.38
CA GLN A 144 -3.62 16.84 6.17
C GLN A 144 -4.19 17.10 7.56
N LEU A 145 -5.50 17.36 7.67
CA LEU A 145 -6.17 17.52 8.96
C LEU A 145 -6.17 16.24 9.79
N SER A 146 -6.42 15.08 9.16
CA SER A 146 -6.38 13.78 9.84
C SER A 146 -4.98 13.48 10.37
N THR A 147 -3.95 13.81 9.60
CA THR A 147 -2.54 13.66 9.98
C THR A 147 -2.15 14.61 11.11
N LEU A 148 -2.61 15.87 11.05
CA LEU A 148 -2.39 16.86 12.11
C LEU A 148 -2.95 16.39 13.46
N CYS A 149 -4.14 15.79 13.45
CA CYS A 149 -4.81 15.30 14.65
C CYS A 149 -4.15 14.05 15.25
N ASP A 150 -3.27 13.37 14.51
CA ASP A 150 -2.60 12.17 15.00
C ASP A 150 -1.25 12.52 15.67
N PRO A 151 -1.09 12.23 16.98
CA PRO A 151 0.15 12.52 17.70
C PRO A 151 1.39 11.85 17.12
N ARG A 152 1.25 10.76 16.36
CA ARG A 152 2.35 10.01 15.71
C ARG A 152 3.01 10.81 14.59
N PHE A 153 2.23 11.66 13.89
CA PHE A 153 2.68 12.33 12.68
C PHE A 153 2.76 13.86 12.85
N ARG A 154 1.75 14.45 13.50
CA ARG A 154 1.66 15.90 13.76
C ARG A 154 1.92 16.73 12.50
N LEU A 155 3.00 17.53 12.50
CA LEU A 155 3.37 18.44 11.41
C LEU A 155 4.44 17.89 10.47
N ASN A 156 5.02 16.72 10.77
CA ASN A 156 6.23 16.24 10.10
C ASN A 156 6.02 15.87 8.62
N PHE A 157 4.77 15.62 8.23
CA PHE A 157 4.39 15.16 6.88
C PHE A 157 3.50 16.17 6.16
N ILE A 158 3.41 17.40 6.69
CA ILE A 158 2.58 18.47 6.14
C ILE A 158 3.52 19.51 5.51
N GLU A 159 3.36 19.73 4.20
CA GLU A 159 4.18 20.69 3.43
C GLU A 159 3.96 22.15 3.91
N SER A 160 2.71 22.52 4.19
CA SER A 160 2.32 23.86 4.66
C SER A 160 1.66 23.83 6.06
N PRO A 161 2.43 23.65 7.15
CA PRO A 161 1.88 23.55 8.51
C PRO A 161 0.99 24.72 8.92
N GLU A 162 1.31 25.94 8.49
CA GLU A 162 0.55 27.13 8.85
C GLU A 162 -0.83 27.18 8.22
N GLU A 163 -0.94 26.78 6.95
CA GLU A 163 -2.19 26.75 6.20
C GLU A 163 -3.14 25.71 6.79
N VAL A 164 -2.61 24.52 7.12
CA VAL A 164 -3.40 23.45 7.74
C VAL A 164 -3.86 23.85 9.14
N LYS A 165 -3.03 24.55 9.93
CA LYS A 165 -3.46 25.11 11.22
C LYS A 165 -4.60 26.12 11.06
N LYS A 166 -4.49 27.06 10.11
CA LYS A 166 -5.56 28.03 9.81
C LYS A 166 -6.85 27.32 9.41
N LEU A 167 -6.75 26.31 8.55
CA LEU A 167 -7.89 25.48 8.13
C LEU A 167 -8.52 24.73 9.31
N ALA A 168 -7.70 24.15 10.18
CA ALA A 168 -8.16 23.44 11.37
C ALA A 168 -8.94 24.37 12.31
N VAL A 169 -8.39 25.56 12.61
CA VAL A 169 -9.06 26.57 13.44
C VAL A 169 -10.37 27.04 12.80
N ALA A 170 -10.40 27.24 11.48
CA ALA A 170 -11.62 27.61 10.75
C ALA A 170 -12.69 26.52 10.87
N LYS A 171 -12.34 25.23 10.66
CA LYS A 171 -13.27 24.11 10.84
C LYS A 171 -13.76 23.99 12.29
N MET A 172 -12.88 24.14 13.28
CA MET A 172 -13.26 24.12 14.70
C MET A 172 -14.24 25.24 15.04
N ARG A 173 -14.01 26.45 14.54
CA ARG A 173 -14.92 27.59 14.73
C ARG A 173 -16.30 27.31 14.12
N ASN A 174 -16.34 26.77 12.91
CA ASN A 174 -17.60 26.42 12.25
C ASN A 174 -18.39 25.37 13.04
N ILE A 175 -17.73 24.29 13.50
CA ILE A 175 -18.37 23.26 14.32
C ILE A 175 -18.94 23.86 15.61
N TYR A 176 -18.17 24.71 16.29
CA TYR A 176 -18.61 25.40 17.50
C TYR A 176 -19.85 26.27 17.26
N THR A 177 -19.87 27.05 16.18
CA THR A 177 -21.03 27.90 15.83
C THR A 177 -22.27 27.09 15.49
N THR A 178 -22.11 25.99 14.73
CA THR A 178 -23.23 25.11 14.36
C THR A 178 -23.82 24.41 15.59
N GLN A 179 -23.00 23.95 16.54
CA GLN A 179 -23.48 23.36 17.80
C GLN A 179 -24.24 24.37 18.66
N LYS A 180 -23.77 25.63 18.71
CA LYS A 180 -24.43 26.71 19.45
C LYS A 180 -25.81 27.06 18.88
N THR A 181 -26.00 26.98 17.56
CA THR A 181 -27.30 27.25 16.91
C THR A 181 -28.29 26.09 17.03
N SER A 182 -27.83 24.87 17.23
CA SER A 182 -28.70 23.67 17.28
C SER A 182 -29.08 23.22 18.70
N ASN A 183 -28.40 23.69 19.76
CA ASN A 183 -28.76 23.36 21.14
C ASN A 183 -28.34 24.48 22.12
N PRO A 184 -29.18 25.52 22.32
CA PRO A 184 -28.84 26.66 23.17
C PRO A 184 -28.68 26.30 24.66
N ASP A 185 -29.39 25.28 25.16
CA ASP A 185 -29.48 24.97 26.61
C ASP A 185 -28.28 24.20 27.19
N ASN A 186 -27.45 23.56 26.35
CA ASN A 186 -26.31 22.77 26.84
C ASN A 186 -25.06 23.62 27.14
N PHE A 187 -25.04 24.88 26.69
CA PHE A 187 -23.89 25.79 26.85
C PHE A 187 -23.82 26.49 28.21
N GLU A 188 -24.95 26.67 28.91
CA GLU A 188 -24.94 27.23 30.26
C GLU A 188 -24.33 26.24 31.27
N ASN A 189 -24.61 24.95 31.13
CA ASN A 189 -24.09 23.90 32.00
C ASN A 189 -22.57 23.67 31.89
N ILE A 190 -21.95 23.98 30.74
CA ILE A 190 -20.48 23.88 30.59
C ILE A 190 -19.80 25.07 31.27
N LYS A 191 -20.37 26.27 31.16
CA LYS A 191 -19.85 27.49 31.81
C LYS A 191 -19.96 27.46 33.33
N THR A 192 -21.03 26.88 33.88
CA THR A 192 -21.18 26.72 35.33
C THR A 192 -20.15 25.73 35.89
N ARG A 193 -19.88 24.62 35.18
CA ARG A 193 -18.91 23.61 35.60
C ARG A 193 -17.45 24.11 35.64
N THR A 194 -17.07 25.03 34.75
CA THR A 194 -15.72 25.63 34.75
C THR A 194 -15.55 26.71 35.84
N LYS A 195 -16.65 27.27 36.36
CA LYS A 195 -16.61 28.21 37.49
C LYS A 195 -16.54 27.52 38.85
N GLU A 196 -17.12 26.33 38.99
CA GLU A 196 -17.06 25.56 40.25
C GLU A 196 -15.72 24.84 40.49
N GLN A 197 -14.92 24.60 39.44
CA GLN A 197 -13.58 24.00 39.60
C GLN A 197 -12.46 25.02 39.90
N ASN A 198 -12.78 26.32 39.94
CA ASN A 198 -11.83 27.40 40.23
C ASN A 198 -12.21 28.20 41.51
N LYS A 199 -12.95 27.59 42.44
CA LYS A 199 -13.26 28.18 43.74
C LYS A 199 -12.98 27.22 44.88
#